data_AF-A0A1G2Q304-F1
#
_entry.id   AF-A0A1G2Q304-F1
#
_cell.length_a   1.000
_cell.length_b   1.000
_cell.length_c   1.000
_cell.angle_alpha   90.00
_cell.angle_beta   90.00
_cell.angle_gamma   90.00
#
_symmetry.space_group_name_H-M   'P 1'
#
loop_
_entity.id
_entity.type
_entity.pdbx_description
1 polymer ?
#
loop_
_entity_poly.entity_id
_entity_poly.type
_entity_poly.pdbx_seq_one_letter_code
_entity_poly.pdbx_strand_id
1 'polypeptide(L)' 'MGNFYYGHMFGWGIWGWLMMPLFWGGIILLVVWLVREVGGSSSNQPNRALEILKERYAKGEINKEEFEAKKKDLSN' A
#
# COMPACT_ATOMS: atom_id res chain seq x y z
N MET A 1 38.50 39.40 10.05
CA MET A 1 38.72 38.00 9.61
C MET A 1 37.65 37.13 10.27
N GLY A 2 36.55 36.78 9.57
CA GLY A 2 35.45 36.05 10.21
C GLY A 2 34.31 35.57 9.31
N ASN A 3 34.38 35.80 8.00
CA ASN A 3 33.26 35.50 7.08
C ASN A 3 33.41 34.17 6.32
N PHE A 4 34.55 33.46 6.46
CA PHE A 4 34.79 32.20 5.74
C PHE A 4 34.26 30.94 6.45
N TYR A 5 33.93 31.03 7.75
CA TYR A 5 33.40 29.89 8.52
C TYR A 5 31.89 29.70 8.36
N TYR A 6 31.13 30.78 8.11
CA TYR A 6 29.68 30.70 7.89
C TYR A 6 29.31 30.03 6.56
N GLY A 7 30.11 30.20 5.49
CA GLY A 7 29.87 29.54 4.21
C GLY A 7 30.05 28.01 4.28
N HIS A 8 30.99 27.53 5.09
CA HIS A 8 31.27 26.10 5.21
C HIS A 8 30.25 25.36 6.07
N MET A 9 29.65 26.03 7.07
CA MET A 9 28.56 25.46 7.89
C MET A 9 27.22 25.42 7.14
N PHE A 10 26.92 26.42 6.31
CA PHE A 10 25.71 26.42 5.48
C PHE A 10 25.77 25.40 4.34
N GLY A 11 26.93 25.22 3.69
CA GLY A 11 27.08 24.27 2.59
C GLY A 11 26.87 22.81 3.02
N TRP A 12 27.42 22.43 4.18
CA TRP A 12 27.20 21.09 4.76
C TRP A 12 25.82 20.92 5.40
N GLY A 13 25.26 21.99 5.98
CA GLY A 13 23.93 21.98 6.59
C GLY A 13 22.80 21.79 5.57
N ILE A 14 22.90 22.43 4.39
CA ILE A 14 21.91 22.29 3.31
C ILE A 14 21.98 20.88 2.70
N TRP A 15 23.18 20.33 2.52
CA TRP A 15 23.36 18.95 2.05
C TRP A 15 22.78 17.93 3.03
N GLY A 16 23.00 18.11 4.34
CA GLY A 16 22.38 17.28 5.38
C GLY A 16 20.85 17.41 5.43
N TRP A 17 20.33 18.63 5.27
CA TRP A 17 18.90 18.90 5.20
C TRP A 17 18.23 18.28 3.98
N LEU A 18 18.89 18.26 2.83
CA LEU A 18 18.36 17.67 1.60
C LEU A 18 18.43 16.14 1.61
N MET A 19 19.44 15.56 2.26
CA MET A 19 19.60 14.12 2.40
C MET A 19 18.58 13.50 3.36
N MET A 20 18.09 14.25 4.36
CA MET A 20 17.07 13.78 5.30
C MET A 20 15.76 13.32 4.62
N PRO A 21 15.06 14.13 3.83
CA PRO A 21 13.84 13.71 3.15
C PRO A 21 14.10 12.69 2.05
N LEU A 22 15.30 12.65 1.46
CA LEU A 22 15.66 11.59 0.50
C LEU A 22 15.77 10.23 1.19
N PHE A 23 16.39 10.18 2.37
CA PHE A 23 16.47 8.96 3.17
C PHE A 23 15.10 8.48 3.62
N TRP A 24 14.29 9.37 4.22
CA TRP A 24 12.92 9.06 4.63
C TRP A 24 12.01 8.73 3.45
N GLY A 25 12.12 9.47 2.34
CA GLY A 25 11.37 9.22 1.11
C GLY A 25 11.69 7.84 0.52
N GLY A 26 12.97 7.45 0.51
CA GLY A 26 13.39 6.11 0.10
C GLY A 26 12.83 5.01 1.00
N ILE A 27 12.87 5.20 2.32
CA ILE A 27 12.27 4.25 3.28
C ILE A 27 10.77 4.13 3.06
N ILE A 28 10.05 5.25 2.94
CA ILE A 28 8.60 5.25 2.71
C ILE A 28 8.27 4.53 1.40
N LEU A 29 8.99 4.82 0.32
CA LEU A 29 8.80 4.14 -0.96
C LEU A 29 9.05 2.63 -0.84
N LEU A 30 10.09 2.22 -0.11
CA LEU A 30 10.39 0.81 0.13
C LEU A 30 9.29 0.12 0.92
N VAL A 31 8.81 0.76 2.00
CA VAL A 31 7.70 0.22 2.82
C VAL A 31 6.42 0.14 1.99
N VAL A 32 6.07 1.18 1.24
CA VAL A 32 4.89 1.18 0.36
C VAL A 32 5.01 0.12 -0.72
N TRP A 33 6.19 -0.04 -1.34
CA TRP A 33 6.44 -1.09 -2.33
C TRP A 33 6.30 -2.48 -1.72
N LEU A 34 6.90 -2.71 -0.55
CA LEU A 34 6.82 -3.98 0.18
C LEU A 34 5.38 -4.31 0.60
N VAL A 35 4.64 -3.32 1.11
CA VAL A 35 3.22 -3.48 1.49
C VAL A 35 2.34 -3.67 0.25
N ARG A 36 2.70 -3.12 -0.92
CA ARG A 36 1.98 -3.38 -2.18
C ARG A 36 2.30 -4.74 -2.77
N GLU A 37 3.51 -5.24 -2.60
CA GLU A 37 3.93 -6.58 -3.04
C GLU A 37 3.28 -7.66 -2.15
N VAL A 38 3.34 -7.47 -0.82
CA VAL A 38 2.81 -8.42 0.18
C VAL A 38 1.30 -8.26 0.39
N GLY A 39 0.78 -7.03 0.32
CA GLY A 39 -0.64 -6.71 0.45
C GLY A 39 -1.38 -6.59 -0.88
N GLY A 40 -0.70 -6.82 -2.01
CA GLY A 40 -1.23 -6.72 -3.38
C GLY A 40 -2.37 -7.69 -3.71
N SER A 41 -2.65 -8.67 -2.85
CA SER A 41 -3.86 -9.49 -2.95
C SER A 41 -5.12 -8.84 -2.39
N SER A 42 -5.04 -7.69 -1.71
CA SER A 42 -6.21 -7.09 -1.05
C SER A 42 -6.83 -5.88 -1.77
N SER A 43 -6.26 -5.42 -2.90
CA SER A 43 -6.87 -4.38 -3.74
C SER A 43 -7.92 -4.93 -4.73
N ASN A 44 -8.23 -6.22 -4.64
CA ASN A 44 -9.30 -6.85 -5.40
C ASN A 44 -10.50 -7.14 -4.47
N GLN A 45 -11.02 -6.07 -3.86
CA GLN A 45 -12.24 -6.05 -3.06
C GLN A 45 -13.41 -6.86 -3.69
N PRO A 46 -13.63 -6.88 -5.03
CA PRO A 46 -14.66 -7.74 -5.62
C PRO A 46 -14.31 -9.23 -5.57
N ASN A 47 -13.05 -9.62 -5.75
CA ASN A 47 -12.66 -11.03 -5.75
C ASN A 47 -12.67 -11.66 -4.35
N ARG A 48 -12.29 -10.91 -3.31
CA ARG A 48 -12.33 -11.44 -1.93
C ARG A 48 -13.76 -11.71 -1.46
N ALA A 49 -14.72 -10.85 -1.83
CA ALA A 49 -16.13 -11.09 -1.54
C ALA A 49 -16.66 -12.34 -2.27
N LEU A 50 -16.29 -12.53 -3.54
CA LEU A 50 -16.65 -13.71 -4.33
C LEU A 50 -15.98 -15.00 -3.83
N GLU A 51 -14.73 -14.95 -3.35
CA GLU A 51 -14.04 -16.10 -2.75
C GLU A 51 -14.71 -16.55 -1.46
N ILE A 52 -15.04 -15.61 -0.55
CA ILE A 52 -15.77 -15.92 0.69
C ILE A 52 -17.16 -16.50 0.38
N LEU A 53 -17.82 -16.03 -0.68
CA LEU A 53 -19.09 -16.57 -1.16
C LEU A 53 -18.95 -18.00 -1.69
N LYS A 54 -17.92 -18.28 -2.49
CA LYS A 54 -17.62 -19.63 -3.00
C LYS A 54 -17.30 -20.61 -1.88
N GLU A 55 -16.54 -20.18 -0.88
CA GLU A 55 -16.15 -21.05 0.25
C GLU A 55 -17.39 -21.51 1.04
N ARG A 56 -18.35 -20.61 1.29
CA ARG A 56 -19.60 -20.94 1.99
C ARG A 56 -20.56 -21.78 1.15
N TYR A 57 -20.59 -21.57 -0.17
CA TYR A 57 -21.31 -22.44 -1.09
C TYR A 57 -20.72 -23.87 -1.10
N ALA A 58 -19.39 -24.00 -1.10
CA ALA A 58 -18.71 -25.30 -1.04
C ALA A 58 -18.93 -26.02 0.31
N LYS A 59 -19.06 -25.26 1.41
CA LYS A 59 -19.47 -25.78 2.73
C LYS A 59 -20.95 -26.18 2.79
N GLY A 60 -21.76 -25.84 1.77
CA GLY A 60 -23.19 -26.11 1.74
C GLY A 60 -24.01 -25.21 2.68
N GLU A 61 -23.41 -24.14 3.22
CA GLU A 61 -24.09 -23.19 4.11
C GLU A 61 -25.03 -22.23 3.34
N ILE A 62 -24.83 -22.11 2.02
CA ILE A 62 -25.57 -21.19 1.14
C ILE A 62 -26.06 -21.98 -0.07
N ASN A 63 -27.31 -21.77 -0.47
CA ASN A 63 -27.89 -22.45 -1.63
C ASN A 63 -27.47 -21.78 -2.96
N LYS A 64 -27.57 -22.51 -4.07
CA LYS A 64 -27.16 -22.03 -5.40
C LYS A 64 -27.89 -20.74 -5.81
N GLU A 65 -29.18 -20.60 -5.46
CA GLU A 65 -29.96 -19.40 -5.77
C GLU A 65 -29.42 -18.15 -5.06
N GLU A 66 -29.04 -18.27 -3.78
CA GLU A 66 -28.48 -17.17 -2.99
C GLU A 66 -27.09 -16.77 -3.47
N PHE A 67 -26.28 -17.75 -3.92
CA PHE A 67 -24.98 -17.50 -4.51
C PHE A 67 -25.09 -16.70 -5.81
N GLU A 68 -26.02 -17.08 -6.71
CA GLU A 68 -26.20 -16.38 -7.98
C GLU A 68 -26.73 -14.95 -7.79
N ALA A 69 -27.64 -14.73 -6.85
CA ALA A 69 -28.14 -13.39 -6.52
C ALA A 69 -27.02 -12.46 -6.05
N LYS A 70 -26.20 -12.91 -5.07
CA LYS A 70 -25.09 -12.11 -4.52
C LYS A 70 -23.94 -11.93 -5.50
N LYS A 71 -23.67 -12.90 -6.38
CA LYS A 71 -22.67 -12.78 -7.44
C LYS A 71 -23.04 -11.67 -8.44
N LYS A 72 -24.31 -11.58 -8.80
CA LYS A 72 -24.82 -10.58 -9.74
C LYS A 72 -24.74 -9.16 -9.16
N ASP A 73 -25.04 -9.04 -7.87
CA ASP A 73 -24.98 -7.78 -7.11
C ASP A 73 -23.53 -7.25 -6.95
N LEU A 74 -22.56 -8.14 -6.75
CA LEU A 74 -21.13 -7.80 -6.64
C LEU A 74 -20.44 -7.50 -7.98
N SER A 75 -21.09 -7.82 -9.10
CA SER A 75 -20.54 -7.57 -10.46
C SER A 75 -21.01 -6.26 -11.10
N ASN A 76 -21.87 -5.50 -10.40
CA ASN A 76 -22.53 -4.29 -10.90
C ASN A 76 -22.04 -3.03 -10.20
#